data_AF-A0A2Z3UH31-F1
#
_entry.id   AF-A0A2Z3UH31-F1
#
_cell.length_a   1.000
_cell.length_b   1.000
_cell.length_c   1.000
_cell.angle_alpha   90.00
_cell.angle_beta   90.00
_cell.angle_gamma   90.00
#
_symmetry.space_group_name_H-M   'P 1'
#
loop_
_entity.id
_entity.type
_entity.pdbx_description
1 polymer ?
#
loop_
_entity_poly.entity_id
_entity_poly.type
_entity_poly.pdbx_seq_one_letter_code
_entity_poly.pdbx_strand_id
1 'polypeptide(L)'
;MMMTCDEVRMSLGAYVLGALEPDECVLVEAHLAECADCQAEFDELTGVSAFLGKVSESDVAQVGRPPQVVLDRLLSAKVKRHRMTRLMLSLAASVLVVGLGGGIWAANRPADEAATTAAAPQPAAGSADSSTVHGKSVPAESPPASKAPTSSPQIMLDAPGEPGEQSSRQGFGELRPGDLRVEGASADGTVRATVTALAGTGGTTVKVVLSGVAKGTRCRLDVIGSGGNRERAGNWIVDRVAYDESDGFATTTMRPQDISRFEIATTAGRVLLSVPAP
;
A
#
# COMPACT_ATOMS: atom_id res chain seq x y z
N MET A 1 -43.73 -0.01 -3.80
CA MET A 1 -42.81 0.09 -4.96
C MET A 1 -42.17 -1.27 -5.08
N MET A 2 -42.16 -1.87 -6.27
CA MET A 2 -41.75 -3.26 -6.45
C MET A 2 -40.28 -3.29 -6.85
N MET A 3 -39.43 -3.97 -6.09
CA MET A 3 -38.03 -4.13 -6.45
C MET A 3 -37.88 -5.06 -7.64
N THR A 4 -36.92 -4.73 -8.50
CA THR A 4 -36.53 -5.54 -9.65
C THR A 4 -35.63 -6.70 -9.24
N CYS A 5 -35.53 -7.74 -10.07
CA CYS A 5 -34.67 -8.89 -9.79
C CYS A 5 -33.19 -8.48 -9.63
N ASP A 6 -32.73 -7.46 -10.37
CA ASP A 6 -31.33 -7.00 -10.32
C ASP A 6 -31.01 -6.33 -8.98
N GLU A 7 -31.89 -5.45 -8.50
CA GLU A 7 -31.81 -4.83 -7.17
C GLU A 7 -31.82 -5.89 -6.06
N VAL A 8 -32.75 -6.85 -6.12
CA VAL A 8 -32.85 -7.91 -5.12
C VAL A 8 -31.58 -8.78 -5.10
N ARG A 9 -31.07 -9.21 -6.26
CA ARG A 9 -29.82 -9.99 -6.37
C ARG A 9 -28.63 -9.27 -5.74
N MET A 10 -28.53 -7.95 -5.94
CA MET A 10 -27.50 -7.12 -5.31
C MET A 10 -27.64 -7.09 -3.77
N SER A 11 -28.87 -6.98 -3.26
CA SER A 11 -29.15 -6.93 -1.82
C SER A 11 -29.15 -8.30 -1.12
N LEU A 12 -29.26 -9.44 -1.83
CA LEU A 12 -29.29 -10.79 -1.23
C LEU A 12 -28.09 -11.06 -0.30
N GLY A 13 -26.89 -10.61 -0.67
CA GLY A 13 -25.69 -10.79 0.16
C GLY A 13 -25.78 -10.07 1.51
N ALA A 14 -26.32 -8.84 1.52
CA ALA A 14 -26.53 -8.08 2.76
C ALA A 14 -27.72 -8.63 3.56
N TYR A 15 -28.79 -9.08 2.90
CA TYR A 15 -29.93 -9.76 3.53
C TYR A 15 -29.51 -11.04 4.28
N VAL A 16 -28.77 -11.93 3.63
CA VAL A 16 -28.27 -13.20 4.22
C VAL A 16 -27.31 -12.95 5.40
N LEU A 17 -26.56 -11.83 5.38
CA LEU A 17 -25.67 -11.43 6.47
C LEU A 17 -26.38 -10.64 7.59
N GLY A 18 -27.68 -10.35 7.47
CA GLY A 18 -28.43 -9.55 8.43
C GLY A 18 -27.99 -8.07 8.48
N ALA A 19 -27.42 -7.56 7.39
CA ALA A 19 -26.84 -6.22 7.27
C ALA A 19 -27.73 -5.23 6.50
N LEU A 20 -28.96 -5.61 6.18
CA LEU A 20 -29.93 -4.82 5.42
C LEU A 20 -30.87 -4.02 6.35
N GLU A 21 -31.42 -2.91 5.88
CA GLU A 21 -32.38 -2.12 6.67
C GLU A 21 -33.76 -2.82 6.76
N PRO A 22 -34.51 -2.69 7.87
CA PRO A 22 -35.72 -3.51 8.11
C PRO A 22 -36.84 -3.32 7.08
N ASP A 23 -36.95 -2.14 6.47
CA ASP A 23 -37.91 -1.84 5.42
C ASP A 23 -37.47 -2.37 4.04
N GLU A 24 -36.16 -2.44 3.77
CA GLU A 24 -35.62 -3.10 2.58
C GLU A 24 -35.79 -4.63 2.67
N CYS A 25 -35.63 -5.23 3.85
CA CYS A 25 -35.91 -6.66 4.08
C CYS A 25 -37.32 -7.05 3.62
N VAL A 26 -38.33 -6.23 3.92
CA VAL A 26 -39.73 -6.48 3.51
C VAL A 26 -39.89 -6.47 1.98
N LEU A 27 -39.11 -5.64 1.27
CA LEU A 27 -39.13 -5.60 -0.21
C LEU A 27 -38.45 -6.84 -0.81
N VAL A 28 -37.33 -7.28 -0.23
CA VAL A 28 -36.62 -8.51 -0.62
C VAL A 28 -37.47 -9.74 -0.36
N GLU A 29 -38.06 -9.87 0.83
CA GLU A 29 -38.96 -10.98 1.20
C GLU A 29 -40.20 -11.06 0.29
N ALA A 30 -40.81 -9.92 -0.02
CA ALA A 30 -41.95 -9.86 -0.95
C ALA A 30 -41.57 -10.33 -2.36
N HIS A 31 -40.38 -9.97 -2.86
CA HIS A 31 -39.90 -10.44 -4.16
C HIS A 31 -39.53 -11.92 -4.15
N LEU A 32 -38.88 -12.41 -3.09
CA LEU A 32 -38.52 -13.83 -2.94
C LEU A 32 -39.75 -14.75 -2.88
N ALA A 33 -40.89 -14.27 -2.39
CA ALA A 33 -42.16 -15.00 -2.40
C ALA A 33 -42.77 -15.17 -3.81
N GLU A 34 -42.35 -14.35 -4.78
CA GLU A 34 -42.95 -14.30 -6.13
C GLU A 34 -41.97 -14.72 -7.25
N CYS A 35 -40.65 -14.75 -6.98
CA CYS A 35 -39.60 -14.97 -7.99
C CYS A 35 -38.72 -16.19 -7.67
N ALA A 36 -38.96 -17.31 -8.36
CA ALA A 36 -38.23 -18.57 -8.16
C ALA A 36 -36.73 -18.48 -8.48
N ASP A 37 -36.32 -17.65 -9.45
CA ASP A 37 -34.90 -17.49 -9.81
C ASP A 37 -34.12 -16.81 -8.68
N CYS A 38 -34.67 -15.76 -8.08
CA CYS A 38 -34.08 -15.08 -6.92
C CYS A 38 -34.09 -15.98 -5.67
N GLN A 39 -35.11 -16.84 -5.51
CA GLN A 39 -35.16 -17.83 -4.43
C GLN A 39 -34.04 -18.88 -4.56
N ALA A 40 -33.80 -19.41 -5.76
CA ALA A 40 -32.72 -20.37 -5.99
C ALA A 40 -31.32 -19.80 -5.69
N GLU A 41 -31.09 -18.52 -6.01
CA GLU A 41 -29.84 -17.82 -5.69
C GLU A 41 -29.69 -17.50 -4.20
N PHE A 42 -30.78 -17.18 -3.51
CA PHE A 42 -30.79 -17.05 -2.04
C PHE A 42 -30.40 -18.38 -1.36
N ASP A 43 -30.90 -19.52 -1.85
CA ASP A 43 -30.54 -20.84 -1.34
C ASP A 43 -29.05 -21.17 -1.58
N GLU A 44 -28.50 -20.83 -2.75
CA GLU A 44 -27.06 -20.99 -3.05
C GLU A 44 -26.20 -20.13 -2.10
N LEU A 45 -26.53 -18.84 -1.94
CA LEU A 45 -25.82 -17.92 -1.05
C LEU A 45 -25.90 -18.33 0.42
N THR A 46 -27.06 -18.84 0.87
CA THR A 46 -27.25 -19.34 2.24
C THR A 46 -26.39 -20.58 2.52
N GLY A 47 -26.17 -21.43 1.51
CA GLY A 47 -25.23 -22.55 1.60
C GLY A 47 -23.78 -22.12 1.86
N VAL A 48 -23.35 -21.00 1.27
CA VAL A 48 -21.99 -20.44 1.46
C VAL A 48 -21.88 -19.64 2.77
N SER A 49 -22.89 -18.83 3.11
CA SER A 49 -22.86 -18.00 4.33
C SER A 49 -22.84 -18.85 5.62
N ALA A 50 -23.42 -20.05 5.60
CA ALA A 50 -23.34 -21.02 6.70
C ALA A 50 -21.89 -21.40 7.08
N PHE A 51 -20.89 -21.21 6.21
CA PHE A 51 -19.48 -21.37 6.55
C PHE A 51 -18.91 -20.18 7.34
N LEU A 52 -19.44 -18.96 7.18
CA LEU A 52 -19.02 -17.79 7.97
C LEU A 52 -19.37 -17.96 9.45
N GLY A 53 -20.48 -18.64 9.77
CA GLY A 53 -20.84 -19.03 11.14
C GLY A 53 -19.87 -19.99 11.84
N LYS A 54 -18.85 -20.51 11.12
CA LYS A 54 -17.76 -21.33 11.71
C LYS A 54 -16.54 -20.48 12.08
N VAL A 55 -16.49 -19.22 11.69
CA VAL A 55 -15.39 -18.29 12.01
C VAL A 55 -15.58 -17.78 13.43
N SER A 56 -14.61 -18.01 14.30
CA SER A 56 -14.63 -17.51 15.67
C SER A 56 -14.13 -16.07 15.77
N GLU A 57 -14.51 -15.36 16.84
CA GLU A 57 -13.98 -14.04 17.14
C GLU A 57 -12.43 -14.04 17.23
N SER A 58 -11.85 -15.14 17.72
CA SER A 58 -10.39 -15.36 17.74
C SER A 58 -9.77 -15.43 16.34
N ASP A 59 -10.45 -16.03 15.36
CA ASP A 59 -9.95 -16.11 13.98
C ASP A 59 -9.94 -14.72 13.33
N VAL A 60 -11.01 -13.94 13.52
CA VAL A 60 -11.11 -12.54 13.05
C VAL A 60 -10.02 -11.67 13.70
N ALA A 61 -9.85 -11.79 15.02
CA ALA A 61 -8.81 -11.06 15.76
C ALA A 61 -7.39 -11.44 15.33
N GLN A 62 -7.17 -12.66 14.83
CA GLN A 62 -5.87 -13.10 14.32
C GLN A 62 -5.54 -12.49 12.96
N VAL A 63 -6.51 -12.36 12.04
CA VAL A 63 -6.31 -11.75 10.71
C VAL A 63 -5.95 -10.26 10.84
N GLY A 64 -6.60 -9.53 11.75
CA GLY A 64 -6.35 -8.10 11.97
C GLY A 64 -5.04 -7.78 12.72
N ARG A 65 -4.37 -8.77 13.32
CA ARG A 65 -3.21 -8.53 14.20
C ARG A 65 -1.89 -8.78 13.46
N PRO A 66 -1.01 -7.77 13.31
CA PRO A 66 0.30 -7.99 12.69
C PRO A 66 1.13 -9.01 13.50
N PRO A 67 2.01 -9.79 12.86
CA PRO A 67 2.83 -10.78 13.53
C PRO A 67 3.59 -10.16 14.71
N GLN A 68 3.52 -10.77 15.90
CA GLN A 68 4.07 -10.16 17.13
C GLN A 68 5.56 -9.83 16.99
N VAL A 69 6.31 -10.67 16.27
CA VAL A 69 7.74 -10.43 15.91
C VAL A 69 7.97 -9.09 15.20
N VAL A 70 7.04 -8.63 14.36
CA VAL A 70 7.13 -7.33 13.68
C VAL A 70 6.84 -6.18 14.65
N LEU A 71 5.79 -6.32 15.47
CA LEU A 71 5.44 -5.34 16.49
C LEU A 71 6.58 -5.17 17.52
N ASP A 72 7.13 -6.27 18.01
CA ASP A 72 8.27 -6.29 18.93
C ASP A 72 9.53 -5.65 18.32
N ARG A 73 9.82 -5.91 17.04
CA ARG A 73 10.93 -5.24 16.32
C ARG A 73 10.71 -3.73 16.22
N LEU A 74 9.50 -3.26 15.93
CA LEU A 74 9.19 -1.83 15.84
C LEU A 74 9.27 -1.13 17.20
N LEU A 75 8.71 -1.74 18.25
CA LEU A 75 8.75 -1.21 19.62
C LEU A 75 10.19 -1.18 20.18
N SER A 76 10.93 -2.29 20.06
CA SER A 76 12.31 -2.38 20.54
C SER A 76 13.27 -1.43 19.80
N ALA A 77 13.09 -1.24 18.49
CA ALA A 77 13.86 -0.26 17.72
C ALA A 77 13.65 1.19 18.23
N LYS A 78 12.41 1.57 18.56
CA LYS A 78 12.08 2.91 19.07
C LYS A 78 12.65 3.15 20.48
N VAL A 79 12.54 2.16 21.37
CA VAL A 79 13.09 2.22 22.75
C VAL A 79 14.62 2.33 22.72
N LYS A 80 15.30 1.52 21.90
CA LYS A 80 16.78 1.56 21.77
C LYS A 80 17.28 2.93 21.31
N ARG A 81 16.60 3.54 20.34
CA ARG A 81 16.92 4.89 19.84
C ARG A 81 16.80 5.94 20.96
N HIS A 82 15.67 5.99 21.67
CA HIS A 82 15.46 6.95 22.77
C HIS A 82 16.47 6.80 23.91
N ARG A 83 16.84 5.57 24.29
CA ARG A 83 17.83 5.32 25.34
C ARG A 83 19.22 5.83 24.96
N MET A 84 19.65 5.62 23.71
CA MET A 84 20.91 6.14 23.19
C MET A 84 20.93 7.67 23.15
N THR A 85 19.85 8.32 22.65
CA THR A 85 19.79 9.80 22.58
C THR A 85 19.85 10.44 23.97
N ARG A 86 19.16 9.87 24.97
CA ARG A 86 19.22 10.37 26.37
C ARG A 86 20.62 10.24 26.98
N LEU A 87 21.31 9.12 26.74
CA LEU A 87 22.69 8.93 27.20
C LEU A 87 23.65 9.92 26.55
N MET A 88 23.55 10.14 25.24
CA MET A 88 24.37 11.12 24.52
C MET A 88 24.13 12.56 25.01
N LEU A 89 22.88 12.94 25.26
CA LEU A 89 22.55 14.24 25.86
C LEU A 89 23.12 14.40 27.28
N SER A 90 23.10 13.35 28.10
CA SER A 90 23.69 13.40 29.45
C SER A 90 25.22 13.54 29.42
N LEU A 91 25.90 12.90 28.46
CA LEU A 91 27.33 13.06 28.24
C LEU A 91 27.67 14.48 27.76
N ALA A 92 26.94 15.02 26.77
CA ALA A 92 27.13 16.38 26.29
C ALA A 92 26.93 17.43 27.41
N ALA A 93 25.89 17.26 28.23
CA ALA A 93 25.64 18.13 29.38
C ALA A 93 26.77 18.07 30.42
N SER A 94 27.29 16.87 30.73
CA SER A 94 28.42 16.73 31.66
C SER A 94 29.70 17.40 31.17
N VAL A 95 30.01 17.33 29.86
CA VAL A 95 31.16 18.01 29.26
C VAL A 95 31.01 19.53 29.35
N LEU A 96 29.81 20.07 29.11
CA LEU A 96 29.54 21.51 29.27
C LEU A 96 29.71 21.98 30.73
N VAL A 97 29.22 21.22 31.70
CA VAL A 97 29.37 21.55 33.13
C VAL A 97 30.85 21.52 33.55
N VAL A 98 31.62 20.52 33.12
CA VAL A 98 33.06 20.44 33.41
C VAL A 98 33.84 21.55 32.71
N GLY A 99 33.50 21.89 31.46
CA GLY A 99 34.13 22.99 30.73
C GLY A 99 33.89 24.36 31.36
N LEU A 100 32.63 24.68 31.68
CA LEU A 100 32.26 25.96 32.31
C LEU A 100 32.75 26.04 33.75
N GLY A 101 32.58 24.99 34.54
CA GLY A 101 33.07 24.94 35.93
C GLY A 101 34.59 24.97 36.03
N GLY A 102 35.29 24.26 35.13
CA GLY A 102 36.75 24.29 35.03
C GLY A 102 37.29 25.66 34.59
N GLY A 103 36.62 26.34 33.65
CA GLY A 103 36.95 27.71 33.24
C GLY A 103 36.81 28.72 34.39
N ILE A 104 35.71 28.65 35.15
CA ILE A 104 35.49 29.52 36.32
C ILE A 104 36.53 29.23 37.42
N TRP A 105 36.87 27.97 37.66
CA TRP A 105 37.87 27.60 38.67
C TRP A 105 39.30 27.99 38.27
N ALA A 106 39.63 27.96 36.97
CA ALA A 106 40.90 28.46 36.46
C ALA A 106 41.00 29.99 36.56
N ALA A 107 39.91 30.71 36.26
CA ALA A 107 39.83 32.17 36.35
C ALA A 107 39.88 32.72 37.79
N ASN A 108 39.51 31.90 38.78
CA ASN A 108 39.51 32.28 40.20
C ASN A 108 40.76 31.79 40.97
N ARG A 109 41.84 31.41 40.28
CA ARG A 109 43.15 31.28 40.93
C ARG A 109 43.68 32.68 41.27
N PRO A 110 44.17 32.92 42.50
CA PRO A 110 44.93 34.13 42.79
C PRO A 110 46.15 34.16 41.86
N ALA A 111 46.40 35.30 41.24
CA ALA A 111 47.46 35.45 40.26
C ALA A 111 48.83 35.44 40.95
N ASP A 112 49.63 34.40 40.69
CA ASP A 112 51.07 34.55 40.64
C ASP A 112 51.46 35.14 39.28
N GLU A 113 52.45 36.02 39.31
CA GLU A 113 52.74 37.03 38.30
C GLU A 113 53.66 36.51 37.18
N ALA A 114 53.26 36.62 35.90
CA ALA A 114 54.20 36.76 34.76
C ALA A 114 53.56 37.09 33.39
N ALA A 115 53.95 38.25 32.85
CA ALA A 115 54.27 38.51 31.43
C ALA A 115 53.22 38.38 30.29
N THR A 116 52.58 39.52 29.97
CA THR A 116 52.73 40.26 28.69
C THR A 116 52.74 39.52 27.34
N THR A 117 51.77 39.78 26.45
CA THR A 117 51.90 40.64 25.24
C THR A 117 50.58 40.78 24.46
N ALA A 118 50.35 41.98 23.90
CA ALA A 118 49.16 42.46 23.22
C ALA A 118 48.78 41.78 21.88
N ALA A 119 47.50 41.89 21.47
CA ALA A 119 47.10 42.75 20.33
C ALA A 119 45.56 42.82 20.13
N ALA A 120 45.07 44.00 19.73
CA ALA A 120 43.73 44.28 19.16
C ALA A 120 43.96 45.05 17.82
N PRO A 121 43.01 45.20 16.87
CA PRO A 121 41.70 45.85 17.11
C PRO A 121 40.48 45.33 16.30
N GLN A 122 39.31 45.92 16.59
CA GLN A 122 38.05 45.88 15.81
C GLN A 122 37.90 47.18 14.96
N PRO A 123 36.69 47.66 14.57
CA PRO A 123 35.72 47.15 13.57
C PRO A 123 35.35 48.23 12.51
N ALA A 124 34.43 47.92 11.59
CA ALA A 124 33.46 48.91 11.08
C ALA A 124 32.19 48.25 10.50
N ALA A 125 31.04 48.90 10.66
CA ALA A 125 29.75 48.54 10.06
C ALA A 125 29.36 49.53 8.94
N GLY A 126 28.36 49.18 8.13
CA GLY A 126 27.80 50.07 7.11
C GLY A 126 26.30 49.84 6.93
N SER A 127 25.51 50.89 7.16
CA SER A 127 24.04 50.86 7.20
C SER A 127 23.40 51.02 5.81
N ALA A 128 22.29 50.30 5.63
CA ALA A 128 20.98 50.74 5.14
C ALA A 128 20.80 52.03 4.29
N ASP A 129 19.93 51.93 3.28
CA ASP A 129 18.91 52.96 3.03
C ASP A 129 17.59 52.32 2.54
N SER A 130 16.49 53.06 2.63
CA SER A 130 15.10 52.64 2.39
C SER A 130 14.43 53.52 1.33
N SER A 131 13.33 53.05 0.72
CA SER A 131 12.30 53.94 0.18
C SER A 131 10.96 53.24 0.01
N THR A 132 9.90 53.91 0.46
CA THR A 132 8.51 53.43 0.52
C THR A 132 7.55 54.50 0.01
N VAL A 133 6.66 54.15 -0.92
CA VAL A 133 5.39 54.84 -1.24
C VAL A 133 4.44 53.73 -1.73
N HIS A 134 3.34 53.30 -1.11
CA HIS A 134 2.34 53.82 -0.15
C HIS A 134 1.09 54.50 -0.78
N GLY A 135 -0.07 53.84 -0.63
CA GLY A 135 -1.42 54.40 -0.86
C GLY A 135 -2.41 53.42 -1.52
N LYS A 136 -3.30 52.72 -0.79
CA LYS A 136 -4.71 53.06 -0.43
C LYS A 136 -5.71 52.86 -1.62
N SER A 137 -6.94 52.31 -1.50
CA SER A 137 -7.90 52.19 -0.38
C SER A 137 -8.93 51.05 -0.61
N VAL A 138 -9.77 50.74 0.41
CA VAL A 138 -10.81 49.67 0.43
C VAL A 138 -12.02 50.19 1.25
N PRO A 139 -13.30 50.09 0.80
CA PRO A 139 -14.19 48.99 1.27
C PRO A 139 -15.41 48.56 0.38
N ALA A 140 -15.93 47.37 0.71
CA ALA A 140 -17.32 46.88 0.80
C ALA A 140 -18.49 47.30 -0.14
N GLU A 141 -19.28 46.31 -0.59
CA GLU A 141 -20.72 46.10 -0.24
C GLU A 141 -21.20 44.66 -0.58
N SER A 142 -22.33 44.18 -0.02
CA SER A 142 -23.00 42.87 -0.24
C SER A 142 -24.41 42.87 0.39
N PRO A 143 -25.32 41.89 0.14
CA PRO A 143 -25.26 40.77 -0.81
C PRO A 143 -26.26 40.94 -2.01
N PRO A 144 -27.55 40.49 -2.09
CA PRO A 144 -28.38 39.62 -1.23
C PRO A 144 -28.50 38.15 -1.75
N ALA A 145 -29.71 37.55 -1.85
CA ALA A 145 -29.94 36.10 -1.92
C ALA A 145 -31.20 35.62 -2.70
N SER A 146 -31.14 34.39 -3.24
CA SER A 146 -32.17 33.31 -3.24
C SER A 146 -31.52 32.02 -3.78
N LYS A 147 -31.38 30.90 -3.04
CA LYS A 147 -32.39 29.88 -2.64
C LYS A 147 -33.19 29.36 -3.86
N ALA A 148 -33.26 28.05 -4.16
CA ALA A 148 -33.60 26.92 -3.29
C ALA A 148 -32.84 25.59 -3.67
N PRO A 149 -33.06 24.44 -2.99
CA PRO A 149 -32.08 23.35 -2.92
C PRO A 149 -32.30 22.17 -3.89
N THR A 150 -31.22 21.45 -4.20
CA THR A 150 -31.26 20.06 -4.68
C THR A 150 -30.48 19.19 -3.70
N SER A 151 -31.20 18.64 -2.70
CA SER A 151 -30.62 17.72 -1.72
C SER A 151 -30.68 16.29 -2.22
N SER A 152 -29.78 15.94 -3.14
CA SER A 152 -29.46 14.53 -3.39
C SER A 152 -28.61 14.02 -2.22
N PRO A 153 -28.93 12.88 -1.57
CA PRO A 153 -27.97 12.20 -0.74
C PRO A 153 -26.86 11.69 -1.66
N GLN A 154 -25.76 12.45 -1.73
CA GLN A 154 -24.51 11.94 -2.25
C GLN A 154 -24.02 10.90 -1.24
N ILE A 155 -24.47 9.66 -1.41
CA ILE A 155 -23.80 8.52 -0.81
C ILE A 155 -22.38 8.57 -1.37
N MET A 156 -21.44 8.99 -0.52
CA MET A 156 -20.02 8.72 -0.75
C MET A 156 -19.88 7.19 -0.73
N LEU A 157 -20.07 6.58 -1.90
CA LEU A 157 -19.31 5.40 -2.21
C LEU A 157 -17.86 5.84 -2.12
N ASP A 158 -17.16 5.37 -1.08
CA ASP A 158 -15.71 5.37 -1.10
C ASP A 158 -15.30 4.78 -2.46
N ALA A 159 -14.49 5.54 -3.20
CA ALA A 159 -13.89 5.04 -4.42
C ALA A 159 -13.24 3.67 -4.11
N PRO A 160 -13.32 2.66 -5.01
CA PRO A 160 -12.78 1.34 -4.74
C PRO A 160 -11.37 1.49 -4.20
N GLY A 161 -11.19 1.17 -2.91
CA GLY A 161 -10.02 1.64 -2.17
C GLY A 161 -8.76 1.22 -2.90
N GLU A 162 -7.97 2.22 -3.34
CA GLU A 162 -6.75 2.05 -4.14
C GLU A 162 -6.02 0.77 -3.68
N PRO A 163 -5.92 -0.28 -4.52
CA PRO A 163 -5.46 -1.59 -4.07
C PRO A 163 -4.07 -1.44 -3.47
N GLY A 164 -4.01 -1.62 -2.14
CA GLY A 164 -3.13 -0.84 -1.30
C GLY A 164 -1.67 -0.74 -1.78
N GLU A 165 -1.15 0.49 -1.76
CA GLU A 165 0.26 0.88 -1.99
C GLU A 165 1.29 0.24 -1.02
N GLN A 166 0.84 -0.78 -0.28
CA GLN A 166 1.60 -1.66 0.59
C GLN A 166 2.05 -2.95 -0.13
N SER A 167 1.31 -3.41 -1.15
CA SER A 167 1.66 -4.61 -1.93
C SER A 167 2.94 -4.41 -2.76
N SER A 168 3.17 -3.18 -3.24
CA SER A 168 4.36 -2.79 -4.00
C SER A 168 5.66 -2.73 -3.20
N ARG A 169 5.62 -2.81 -1.86
CA ARG A 169 6.80 -2.69 -0.99
C ARG A 169 7.31 -4.01 -0.41
N GLN A 170 6.59 -5.13 -0.57
CA GLN A 170 7.14 -6.44 -0.24
C GLN A 170 8.01 -6.95 -1.39
N GLY A 171 9.27 -6.51 -1.40
CA GLY A 171 10.33 -7.31 -2.01
C GLY A 171 10.34 -8.67 -1.30
N PHE A 172 10.15 -9.75 -2.05
CA PHE A 172 10.23 -11.08 -1.48
C PHE A 172 11.62 -11.27 -0.85
N GLY A 173 11.63 -11.77 0.39
CA GLY A 173 12.88 -12.18 1.05
C GLY A 173 13.51 -13.37 0.34
N GLU A 174 14.58 -13.91 0.95
CA GLU A 174 15.29 -15.10 0.46
C GLU A 174 14.33 -16.18 -0.06
N LEU A 175 14.53 -16.61 -1.32
CA LEU A 175 13.72 -17.64 -1.95
C LEU A 175 13.80 -18.94 -1.14
N ARG A 176 12.65 -19.58 -0.89
CA ARG A 176 12.61 -20.83 -0.13
C ARG A 176 12.93 -22.01 -1.04
N PRO A 177 13.38 -23.15 -0.48
CA PRO A 177 13.42 -24.40 -1.23
C PRO A 177 12.04 -24.73 -1.81
N GLY A 178 11.95 -24.83 -3.13
CA GLY A 178 10.69 -25.04 -3.87
C GLY A 178 10.10 -23.77 -4.51
N ASP A 179 10.60 -22.57 -4.18
CA ASP A 179 10.32 -21.35 -4.94
C ASP A 179 11.21 -21.28 -6.19
N LEU A 180 10.75 -20.58 -7.22
CA LEU A 180 11.46 -20.40 -8.49
C LEU A 180 11.53 -18.91 -8.85
N ARG A 181 12.70 -18.44 -9.30
CA ARG A 181 12.86 -17.14 -9.97
C ARG A 181 13.61 -17.32 -11.28
N VAL A 182 13.02 -16.83 -12.36
CA VAL A 182 13.57 -16.88 -13.72
C VAL A 182 13.45 -15.52 -14.40
N GLU A 183 14.36 -15.25 -15.32
CA GLU A 183 14.40 -14.00 -16.09
C GLU A 183 14.43 -14.33 -17.58
N GLY A 184 13.80 -13.49 -18.39
CA GLY A 184 13.75 -13.68 -19.83
C GLY A 184 13.61 -12.37 -20.59
N ALA A 185 14.03 -12.40 -21.86
CA ALA A 185 13.95 -11.28 -22.79
C ALA A 185 13.34 -11.74 -24.12
N SER A 186 12.68 -10.84 -24.83
CA SER A 186 12.20 -11.08 -26.20
C SER A 186 13.40 -11.23 -27.16
N ALA A 187 13.16 -11.77 -28.36
CA ALA A 187 14.22 -12.02 -29.34
C ALA A 187 14.98 -10.76 -29.80
N ASP A 188 14.34 -9.59 -29.71
CA ASP A 188 14.91 -8.27 -29.97
C ASP A 188 15.45 -7.56 -28.70
N GLY A 189 15.27 -8.17 -27.53
CA GLY A 189 15.68 -7.62 -26.22
C GLY A 189 14.83 -6.45 -25.71
N THR A 190 13.82 -6.00 -26.46
CA THR A 190 12.98 -4.85 -26.11
C THR A 190 12.14 -5.11 -24.86
N VAL A 191 11.52 -6.29 -24.77
CA VAL A 191 10.69 -6.70 -23.64
C VAL A 191 11.52 -7.60 -22.73
N ARG A 192 11.55 -7.30 -21.43
CA ARG A 192 12.17 -8.16 -20.42
C ARG A 192 11.20 -8.42 -19.28
N ALA A 193 11.25 -9.62 -18.71
CA ALA A 193 10.52 -9.92 -17.49
C ALA A 193 11.34 -10.75 -16.51
N THR A 194 11.11 -10.48 -15.23
CA THR A 194 11.49 -11.37 -14.14
C THR A 194 10.23 -12.00 -13.55
N VAL A 195 10.18 -13.33 -13.55
CA VAL A 195 9.06 -14.11 -13.01
C VAL A 195 9.52 -14.77 -11.72
N THR A 196 8.78 -14.54 -10.62
CA THR A 196 9.01 -15.16 -9.31
C THR A 196 7.77 -15.97 -8.94
N ALA A 197 7.91 -17.29 -8.89
CA ALA A 197 6.88 -18.27 -8.61
C ALA A 197 7.12 -18.87 -7.22
N LEU A 198 6.20 -18.65 -6.29
CA LEU A 198 6.31 -19.02 -4.89
C LEU A 198 5.36 -20.15 -4.54
N ALA A 199 5.89 -21.19 -3.88
CA ALA A 199 5.12 -22.37 -3.51
C ALA A 199 4.16 -22.06 -2.33
N GLY A 200 2.86 -22.29 -2.55
CA GLY A 200 1.80 -22.18 -1.56
C GLY A 200 1.14 -23.52 -1.24
N THR A 201 0.29 -23.54 -0.22
CA THR A 201 -0.44 -24.75 0.21
C THR A 201 -1.51 -25.23 -0.77
N GLY A 202 -1.93 -24.38 -1.71
CA GLY A 202 -2.97 -24.68 -2.72
C GLY A 202 -2.55 -24.44 -4.17
N GLY A 203 -1.26 -24.25 -4.45
CA GLY A 203 -0.76 -23.89 -5.79
C GLY A 203 0.47 -23.00 -5.72
N THR A 204 0.68 -22.19 -6.76
CA THR A 204 1.80 -21.25 -6.88
C THR A 204 1.29 -19.83 -7.06
N THR A 205 1.83 -18.89 -6.27
CA THR A 205 1.65 -17.44 -6.51
C THR A 205 2.78 -16.95 -7.39
N VAL A 206 2.45 -16.34 -8.53
CA VAL A 206 3.42 -15.83 -9.49
C VAL A 206 3.39 -14.30 -9.51
N LYS A 207 4.52 -13.67 -9.18
CA LYS A 207 4.78 -12.25 -9.47
C LYS A 207 5.55 -12.15 -10.80
N VAL A 208 5.09 -11.28 -11.68
CA VAL A 208 5.75 -10.91 -12.94
C VAL A 208 6.15 -9.45 -12.86
N VAL A 209 7.43 -9.15 -12.99
CA VAL A 209 7.96 -7.81 -13.20
C VAL A 209 8.23 -7.68 -14.70
N LEU A 210 7.60 -6.72 -15.39
CA LEU A 210 7.66 -6.59 -16.86
C LEU A 210 8.12 -5.19 -17.27
N SER A 211 9.13 -5.11 -18.14
CA SER A 211 9.64 -3.87 -18.73
C SER A 211 9.60 -3.90 -20.26
N GLY A 212 9.63 -2.71 -20.89
CA GLY A 212 9.63 -2.57 -22.35
C GLY A 212 8.27 -2.70 -23.05
N VAL A 213 7.17 -2.71 -22.28
CA VAL A 213 5.80 -2.79 -22.81
C VAL A 213 5.08 -1.45 -22.64
N ALA A 214 4.25 -1.06 -23.61
CA ALA A 214 3.54 0.23 -23.58
C ALA A 214 2.50 0.31 -22.45
N LYS A 215 2.42 1.46 -21.76
CA LYS A 215 1.41 1.72 -20.73
C LYS A 215 -0.01 1.50 -21.28
N GLY A 216 -0.87 0.89 -20.48
CA GLY A 216 -2.24 0.52 -20.87
C GLY A 216 -2.36 -0.80 -21.62
N THR A 217 -1.25 -1.48 -21.95
CA THR A 217 -1.29 -2.82 -22.54
C THR A 217 -1.92 -3.81 -21.55
N ARG A 218 -2.94 -4.55 -22.00
CA ARG A 218 -3.56 -5.65 -21.26
C ARG A 218 -2.75 -6.94 -21.47
N CYS A 219 -2.02 -7.35 -20.45
CA CYS A 219 -1.22 -8.57 -20.43
C CYS A 219 -1.96 -9.70 -19.72
N ARG A 220 -1.58 -10.94 -20.03
CA ARG A 220 -1.92 -12.17 -19.30
C ARG A 220 -0.68 -13.02 -19.11
N LEU A 221 -0.75 -13.87 -18.09
CA LEU A 221 0.20 -14.95 -17.86
C LEU A 221 -0.50 -16.27 -18.14
N ASP A 222 0.05 -17.03 -19.09
CA ASP A 222 -0.24 -18.46 -19.26
C ASP A 222 0.96 -19.26 -18.71
N VAL A 223 0.70 -20.22 -17.83
CA VAL A 223 1.69 -21.13 -17.26
C VAL A 223 1.57 -22.47 -17.99
N ILE A 224 2.70 -23.03 -18.45
CA ILE A 224 2.70 -24.29 -19.17
C ILE A 224 3.49 -25.34 -18.38
N GLY A 225 2.83 -26.41 -17.98
CA GLY A 225 3.41 -27.50 -17.21
C GLY A 225 4.34 -28.39 -18.04
N SER A 226 5.14 -29.20 -17.36
CA SER A 226 6.02 -30.22 -17.96
C SER A 226 5.25 -31.25 -18.79
N GLY A 227 3.99 -31.54 -18.42
CA GLY A 227 3.05 -32.37 -19.19
C GLY A 227 2.41 -31.68 -20.40
N GLY A 228 2.78 -30.42 -20.71
CA GLY A 228 2.24 -29.66 -21.84
C GLY A 228 0.86 -29.03 -21.61
N ASN A 229 0.24 -29.26 -20.45
CA ASN A 229 -0.97 -28.57 -20.02
C ASN A 229 -0.72 -27.06 -19.86
N ARG A 230 -1.70 -26.24 -20.25
CA ARG A 230 -1.65 -24.77 -20.10
C ARG A 230 -2.73 -24.31 -19.13
N GLU A 231 -2.35 -23.53 -18.14
CA GLU A 231 -3.26 -22.85 -17.21
C GLU A 231 -3.14 -21.33 -17.38
N ARG A 232 -4.26 -20.60 -17.33
CA ARG A 232 -4.24 -19.13 -17.36
C ARG A 232 -4.21 -18.61 -15.94
N ALA A 233 -3.06 -18.11 -15.52
CA ALA A 233 -2.80 -17.77 -14.13
C ALA A 233 -3.26 -16.35 -13.74
N GLY A 234 -3.45 -15.44 -14.70
CA GLY A 234 -3.95 -14.10 -14.42
C GLY A 234 -3.86 -13.14 -15.60
N ASN A 235 -4.39 -11.93 -15.40
CA ASN A 235 -4.25 -10.80 -16.31
C ASN A 235 -4.01 -9.50 -15.52
N TRP A 236 -3.39 -8.51 -16.17
CA TRP A 236 -3.14 -7.19 -15.58
C TRP A 236 -3.01 -6.13 -16.68
N ILE A 237 -3.03 -4.87 -16.27
CA ILE A 237 -2.73 -3.73 -17.13
C ILE A 237 -1.31 -3.26 -16.80
N VAL A 238 -0.50 -3.01 -17.83
CA VAL A 238 0.81 -2.39 -17.71
C VAL A 238 0.62 -0.94 -17.27
N ASP A 239 0.70 -0.69 -15.96
CA ASP A 239 0.82 0.66 -15.41
C ASP A 239 2.27 0.97 -15.03
N ARG A 240 2.69 2.20 -15.34
CA ARG A 240 4.01 2.73 -14.99
C ARG A 240 3.90 3.45 -13.65
N VAL A 241 4.37 2.81 -12.59
CA VAL A 241 4.48 3.46 -11.27
C VAL A 241 5.94 3.49 -10.84
N ALA A 242 6.43 4.72 -10.64
CA ALA A 242 7.74 5.11 -10.08
C ALA A 242 9.04 4.65 -10.81
N TYR A 243 9.18 3.40 -11.28
CA TYR A 243 10.45 2.87 -11.80
C TYR A 243 10.28 1.88 -12.96
N ASP A 244 9.93 2.36 -14.16
CA ASP A 244 9.99 1.69 -15.49
C ASP A 244 9.47 0.24 -15.70
N GLU A 245 8.93 -0.38 -14.68
CA GLU A 245 8.49 -1.77 -14.64
C GLU A 245 7.02 -1.83 -14.20
N SER A 246 6.29 -2.83 -14.71
CA SER A 246 4.91 -3.12 -14.30
C SER A 246 4.84 -4.46 -13.58
N ASP A 247 4.28 -4.44 -12.38
CA ASP A 247 4.00 -5.63 -11.57
C ASP A 247 2.66 -6.27 -11.97
N GLY A 248 2.69 -7.56 -12.29
CA GLY A 248 1.53 -8.43 -12.41
C GLY A 248 1.55 -9.52 -11.33
N PHE A 249 0.39 -9.82 -10.76
CA PHE A 249 0.20 -10.93 -9.82
C PHE A 249 -0.77 -11.94 -10.41
N ALA A 250 -0.47 -13.22 -10.21
CA ALA A 250 -1.17 -14.35 -10.82
C ALA A 250 -1.10 -15.58 -9.90
N THR A 251 -2.00 -16.55 -10.08
CA THR A 251 -2.02 -17.81 -9.32
C THR A 251 -2.26 -19.00 -10.25
N THR A 252 -1.66 -20.15 -9.95
CA THR A 252 -1.83 -21.39 -10.73
C THR A 252 -1.89 -22.60 -9.80
N THR A 253 -2.62 -23.63 -10.20
CA THR A 253 -2.65 -24.93 -9.50
C THR A 253 -1.34 -25.72 -9.65
N MET A 254 -0.52 -25.43 -10.68
CA MET A 254 0.78 -26.08 -10.88
C MET A 254 1.78 -25.68 -9.79
N ARG A 255 2.62 -26.62 -9.33
CA ARG A 255 3.74 -26.32 -8.41
C ARG A 255 4.93 -25.80 -9.22
N PRO A 256 5.86 -25.01 -8.63
CA PRO A 256 6.94 -24.39 -9.41
C PRO A 256 7.84 -25.39 -10.14
N GLN A 257 8.09 -26.55 -9.51
CA GLN A 257 8.82 -27.71 -10.06
C GLN A 257 8.13 -28.41 -11.25
N ASP A 258 6.83 -28.21 -11.44
CA ASP A 258 6.04 -28.88 -12.49
C ASP A 258 5.83 -27.94 -13.70
N ILE A 259 6.34 -26.71 -13.65
CA ILE A 259 6.25 -25.69 -14.71
C ILE A 259 7.42 -25.86 -15.70
N SER A 260 7.13 -25.84 -17.00
CA SER A 260 8.15 -25.86 -18.07
C SER A 260 8.49 -24.46 -18.58
N ARG A 261 7.52 -23.54 -18.61
CA ARG A 261 7.71 -22.14 -19.00
C ARG A 261 6.52 -21.26 -18.62
N PHE A 262 6.78 -19.96 -18.62
CA PHE A 262 5.82 -18.87 -18.47
C PHE A 262 5.67 -18.13 -19.80
N GLU A 263 4.45 -18.00 -20.31
CA GLU A 263 4.15 -17.18 -21.50
C GLU A 263 3.41 -15.91 -21.09
N ILE A 264 4.03 -14.77 -21.36
CA ILE A 264 3.44 -13.44 -21.19
C ILE A 264 2.91 -13.01 -22.55
N ALA A 265 1.60 -12.84 -22.65
CA ALA A 265 0.91 -12.52 -23.88
C ALA A 265 -0.06 -11.35 -23.70
N THR A 266 -0.41 -10.67 -24.78
CA THR A 266 -1.56 -9.75 -24.76
C THR A 266 -2.86 -10.54 -24.60
N THR A 267 -3.89 -9.91 -24.05
CA THR A 267 -5.25 -10.49 -24.04
C THR A 267 -5.79 -10.74 -25.45
N ALA A 268 -5.30 -10.00 -26.45
CA ALA A 268 -5.57 -10.21 -27.88
C ALA A 268 -4.84 -11.43 -28.50
N GLY A 269 -3.99 -12.14 -27.76
CA GLY A 269 -3.38 -13.41 -28.20
C GLY A 269 -1.96 -13.33 -28.75
N ARG A 270 -1.35 -12.15 -28.82
CA ARG A 270 0.06 -12.00 -29.22
C ARG A 270 0.96 -12.35 -28.04
N VAL A 271 1.76 -13.41 -28.14
CA VAL A 271 2.85 -13.69 -27.19
C VAL A 271 3.89 -12.57 -27.30
N LEU A 272 4.26 -11.99 -26.15
CA LEU A 272 5.29 -10.95 -26.04
C LEU A 272 6.63 -11.55 -25.60
N LEU A 273 6.56 -12.51 -24.68
CA LEU A 273 7.73 -13.15 -24.07
C LEU A 273 7.38 -14.58 -23.62
N SER A 274 8.32 -15.50 -23.80
CA SER A 274 8.29 -16.86 -23.24
C SER A 274 9.54 -17.05 -22.38
N VAL A 275 9.37 -17.25 -21.08
CA VAL A 275 10.46 -17.44 -20.11
C VAL A 275 10.50 -18.92 -19.72
N PRO A 276 11.57 -19.68 -20.03
CA PRO A 276 11.68 -21.08 -19.62
C PRO A 276 11.82 -21.20 -18.09
N ALA A 277 11.28 -22.29 -17.55
CA ALA A 277 11.58 -22.77 -16.20
C ALA A 277 12.64 -23.89 -16.28
N PRO A 278 13.50 -24.04 -15.25
CA PRO A 278 14.59 -25.02 -15.21
C PRO A 278 14.12 -26.45 -14.89
#